data_AF-A0A539DVB0-F1
#
_entry.id   AF-A0A539DVB0-F1
#
_cell.length_a   1.000
_cell.length_b   1.000
_cell.length_c   1.000
_cell.angle_alpha   90.00
_cell.angle_beta   90.00
_cell.angle_gamma   90.00
#
_symmetry.space_group_name_H-M   'P 1'
#
loop_
_entity.id
_entity.type
_entity.pdbx_description
1 polymer ?
#
loop_
_entity_poly.entity_id
_entity_poly.type
_entity_poly.pdbx_seq_one_letter_code
_entity_poly.pdbx_strand_id
1 'polypeptide(L)' 'MTILSDKKPENARELHVSDLHDGQRIDNFLIAQLKNVPRSHIYRLLRTGQIRV' A
#
# COMPACT_ATOMS: atom_id res chain seq x y z
N MET A 1 -2.89 27.76 -17.32
CA MET A 1 -2.85 26.32 -17.65
C MET A 1 -2.00 25.63 -16.57
N THR A 2 -2.59 25.38 -15.41
CA THR A 2 -1.84 24.96 -14.21
C THR A 2 -1.74 23.45 -14.20
N ILE A 3 -0.51 22.94 -14.28
CA ILE A 3 -0.16 21.55 -14.02
C ILE A 3 -0.60 21.22 -12.59
N LEU A 4 -1.48 20.23 -12.46
CA LEU A 4 -1.79 19.60 -11.18
C LEU A 4 -0.48 18.98 -10.67
N SER A 5 0.23 19.69 -9.80
CA SER A 5 1.30 19.09 -9.02
C SER A 5 0.67 17.98 -8.19
N ASP A 6 0.89 16.74 -8.59
CA ASP A 6 0.54 15.54 -7.84
C ASP A 6 1.33 15.60 -6.52
N LYS A 7 0.72 16.22 -5.51
CA LYS A 7 1.35 16.47 -4.22
C LYS A 7 1.41 15.14 -3.48
N LYS A 8 2.44 14.35 -3.80
CA LYS A 8 2.72 13.09 -3.14
C LYS A 8 2.81 13.33 -1.63
N PRO A 9 2.17 12.50 -0.78
CA PRO A 9 2.26 12.70 0.65
C PRO A 9 3.72 12.61 1.09
N GLU A 10 4.17 13.57 1.90
CA GLU A 10 5.57 13.67 2.34
C GLU A 10 6.06 12.40 3.09
N ASN A 11 5.13 11.62 3.64
CA ASN A 11 5.40 10.40 4.40
C ASN A 11 4.83 9.12 3.75
N ALA A 12 4.56 9.12 2.44
CA ALA A 12 4.13 7.91 1.74
C ALA A 12 5.30 6.96 1.49
N ARG A 13 5.15 5.69 1.87
CA ARG A 13 6.09 4.63 1.51
C ARG A 13 5.63 3.94 0.23
N GLU A 14 6.51 3.89 -0.77
CA GLU A 14 6.30 3.09 -1.98
C GLU A 14 6.92 1.71 -1.83
N LEU A 15 6.23 0.70 -2.37
CA LEU A 15 6.68 -0.67 -2.43
C LEU A 15 6.53 -1.14 -3.86
N HIS A 16 7.63 -1.57 -4.47
CA HIS A 16 7.60 -2.15 -5.80
C HIS A 16 7.24 -3.64 -5.69
N VAL A 17 6.20 -4.05 -6.42
CA VAL A 17 5.76 -5.44 -6.49
C VAL A 17 6.37 -6.08 -7.73
N SER A 18 7.19 -7.12 -7.52
CA SER A 18 7.81 -7.89 -8.62
C SER A 18 6.87 -8.97 -9.15
N ASP A 19 7.11 -9.45 -10.38
CA ASP A 19 6.32 -10.50 -11.05
C ASP A 19 6.19 -11.80 -10.24
N LEU A 20 7.14 -12.09 -9.33
CA LEU A 20 7.08 -13.22 -8.40
C LEU A 20 5.87 -13.19 -7.46
N HIS A 21 5.22 -12.03 -7.33
CA HIS A 21 4.08 -11.79 -6.45
C HIS A 21 2.79 -11.62 -7.27
N ASP A 22 2.83 -11.92 -8.57
CA ASP A 22 1.64 -11.91 -9.42
C ASP A 22 0.60 -12.92 -8.93
N GLY A 23 -0.68 -12.54 -9.01
CA GLY A 23 -1.78 -13.31 -8.45
C GLY A 23 -1.82 -13.39 -6.92
N GLN A 24 -0.85 -12.82 -6.19
CA GLN A 24 -0.88 -12.77 -4.74
C GLN A 24 -1.95 -11.78 -4.25
N ARG A 25 -2.73 -12.20 -3.26
CA ARG A 25 -3.61 -11.27 -2.54
C ARG A 25 -2.78 -10.15 -1.92
N ILE A 26 -3.21 -8.91 -2.11
CA ILE A 26 -2.55 -7.73 -1.55
C ILE A 26 -2.39 -7.80 -0.02
N ASP A 27 -3.35 -8.39 0.68
CA ASP A 27 -3.27 -8.56 2.13
C ASP A 27 -2.09 -9.45 2.54
N ASN A 28 -1.84 -10.56 1.83
CA ASN A 28 -0.71 -11.44 2.09
C ASN A 28 0.63 -10.72 1.82
N PHE A 29 0.71 -9.92 0.75
CA PHE A 29 1.88 -9.09 0.47
C PHE A 29 2.14 -8.09 1.61
N LEU A 30 1.12 -7.35 2.03
CA LEU A 30 1.23 -6.35 3.08
C LEU A 30 1.55 -6.96 4.45
N ILE A 31 1.02 -8.13 4.77
CA ILE A 31 1.35 -8.85 6.02
C ILE A 31 2.83 -9.22 6.04
N ALA A 32 3.39 -9.65 4.91
CA ALA A 32 4.81 -9.99 4.82
C ALA A 32 5.73 -8.76 4.96
N GLN A 33 5.31 -7.62 4.41
CA GLN A 33 6.05 -6.35 4.45
C GLN A 33 5.92 -5.62 5.80
N LEU A 34 4.73 -5.64 6.40
CA LEU A 34 4.41 -4.96 7.66
C LEU A 34 4.42 -5.95 8.83
N LYS A 35 5.61 -6.49 9.11
CA LYS A 35 5.81 -7.43 10.22
C LYS A 35 5.37 -6.76 11.53
N ASN A 36 4.56 -7.49 12.32
CA ASN A 36 3.96 -7.05 13.59
C ASN A 36 2.69 -6.18 13.49
N VAL A 37 2.15 -5.92 12.30
CA VAL A 37 0.86 -5.25 12.17
C VAL A 37 -0.28 -6.29 12.19
N PRO A 38 -1.29 -6.16 13.08
CA PRO A 38 -2.44 -7.05 13.07
C PRO A 38 -3.19 -7.00 11.74
N ARG A 39 -3.70 -8.15 11.28
CA ARG A 39 -4.47 -8.24 10.02
C ARG A 39 -5.64 -7.26 9.96
N SER A 40 -6.38 -7.12 11.07
CA SER A 40 -7.49 -6.17 11.17
C SER A 40 -7.07 -4.73 10.91
N HIS A 41 -5.86 -4.34 11.31
CA HIS A 41 -5.33 -3.02 11.05
C HIS A 41 -5.00 -2.87 9.56
N ILE A 42 -4.36 -3.86 8.94
CA ILE A 42 -4.07 -3.83 7.48
C ILE A 42 -5.38 -3.68 6.68
N TYR A 43 -6.43 -4.43 7.03
CA TYR A 43 -7.75 -4.27 6.42
C TYR A 43 -8.35 -2.88 6.63
N ARG A 44 -8.17 -2.30 7.83
CA ARG A 44 -8.59 -0.93 8.09
C ARG A 44 -7.89 0.07 7.17
N LEU A 45 -6.57 -0.06 7.01
CA LEU A 45 -5.75 0.82 6.15
C LEU A 45 -6.17 0.74 4.67
N LEU A 46 -6.46 -0.47 4.19
CA LEU A 46 -7.03 -0.69 2.86
C LEU A 46 -8.40 -0.02 2.72
N ARG A 47 -9.31 -0.25 3.67
CA ARG A 47 -10.69 0.28 3.62
C ARG A 47 -10.76 1.80 3.75
N THR A 48 -9.84 2.41 4.49
CA THR A 48 -9.77 3.88 4.63
C THR A 48 -9.01 4.56 3.50
N GLY A 49 -8.47 3.81 2.53
CA GLY A 49 -7.75 4.35 1.39
C GLY A 49 -6.36 4.89 1.72
N GLN A 50 -5.79 4.50 2.86
CA GLN A 50 -4.42 4.85 3.25
C GLN A 50 -3.36 4.06 2.47
N ILE A 51 -3.74 2.89 1.95
CA ILE A 51 -2.93 2.09 1.03
C ILE A 51 -3.54 2.21 -0.37
N ARG A 52 -2.70 2.52 -1.35
CA ARG A 52 -3.06 2.63 -2.76
C ARG A 52 -2.15 1.72 -3.59
N VAL A 53 -2.67 1.20 -4.69
CA VAL A 53 -2.00 0.28 -5.63
C VAL A 53 -1.89 0.96 -6.97
#